data_AF-A0A1Y1WDK0-F1
#
_entry.id   AF-A0A1Y1WDK0-F1
#
_cell.length_a   1.000
_cell.length_b   1.000
_cell.length_c   1.000
_cell.angle_alpha   90.00
_cell.angle_beta   90.00
_cell.angle_gamma   90.00
#
_symmetry.space_group_name_H-M   'P 1'
#
loop_
_entity.id
_entity.type
_entity.pdbx_description
1 polymer ?
#
loop_
_entity_poly.entity_id
_entity_poly.type
_entity_poly.pdbx_seq_one_letter_code
_entity_poly.pdbx_strand_id
1 'polypeptide(L)'
;MDERAAAAKVTDSCAFKAGFSGIAGFGIGAVFGLVLSGIEFSSPVDTSATTKQQIKQVFKDMGAKSYSSAKNFAVMAAIYSGSECMIESYRARNDIYNSIAAGCVTGGTLAARTGPKGMAAGCAGFAAFSAAIDWYMHKDD
;
A
#
# COMPACT_ATOMS: atom_id res chain seq x y z
N MET A 1 22.54 -21.07 17.49
CA MET A 1 22.81 -19.61 17.42
C MET A 1 22.84 -19.13 15.96
N ASP A 2 23.11 -20.00 14.98
CA ASP A 2 23.05 -19.67 13.54
C ASP A 2 21.64 -19.49 12.96
N GLU A 3 20.64 -20.26 13.42
CA GLU A 3 19.25 -20.14 12.91
C GLU A 3 18.60 -18.78 13.24
N ARG A 4 18.92 -18.18 14.39
CA ARG A 4 18.46 -16.83 14.76
C ARG A 4 19.20 -15.72 14.01
N ALA A 5 20.48 -15.93 13.65
CA ALA A 5 21.23 -14.99 12.84
C ALA A 5 20.79 -15.02 11.35
N ALA A 6 20.41 -16.19 10.84
CA ALA A 6 19.78 -16.32 9.53
C ALA A 6 18.37 -15.70 9.52
N ALA A 7 17.56 -15.95 10.56
CA ALA A 7 16.27 -15.30 10.73
C ALA A 7 16.41 -13.78 10.84
N ALA A 8 17.39 -13.26 11.59
CA ALA A 8 17.68 -11.84 11.70
C ALA A 8 18.13 -11.23 10.36
N LYS A 9 19.00 -11.90 9.61
CA LYS A 9 19.39 -11.46 8.26
C LYS A 9 18.22 -11.46 7.29
N VAL A 10 17.31 -12.44 7.41
CA VAL A 10 16.09 -12.50 6.62
C VAL A 10 15.14 -11.39 7.04
N THR A 11 14.90 -11.16 8.33
CA THR A 11 13.98 -10.12 8.82
C THR A 11 14.50 -8.69 8.66
N ASP A 12 15.82 -8.48 8.71
CA ASP A 12 16.47 -7.18 8.49
C ASP A 12 16.71 -6.90 7.00
N SER A 13 16.51 -7.89 6.12
CA SER A 13 16.63 -7.64 4.69
C SER A 13 15.49 -6.73 4.22
N CYS A 14 15.83 -5.65 3.51
CA CYS A 14 14.84 -4.79 2.87
C CYS A 14 13.87 -5.56 1.96
N ALA A 15 14.34 -6.65 1.34
CA ALA A 15 13.49 -7.54 0.54
C ALA A 15 12.41 -8.24 1.37
N PHE A 16 12.72 -8.65 2.60
CA PHE A 16 11.74 -9.26 3.49
C PHE A 16 10.81 -8.19 4.08
N LYS A 17 11.32 -7.04 4.51
CA LYS A 17 10.50 -5.93 5.02
C LYS A 17 9.47 -5.51 3.95
N ALA A 18 9.92 -5.33 2.70
CA ALA A 18 9.06 -5.02 1.56
C ALA A 18 8.10 -6.17 1.18
N GLY A 19 8.55 -7.42 1.26
CA GLY A 19 7.72 -8.58 0.97
C GLY A 19 6.60 -8.76 2.00
N PHE A 20 6.95 -8.67 3.28
CA PHE A 20 5.99 -8.77 4.38
C PHE A 20 5.01 -7.59 4.38
N SER A 21 5.51 -6.36 4.20
CA SER A 21 4.65 -5.17 4.08
C SER A 21 3.74 -5.26 2.86
N GLY A 22 4.21 -5.82 1.74
CA GLY A 22 3.41 -6.07 0.55
C GLY A 22 2.27 -7.06 0.80
N ILE A 23 2.53 -8.15 1.52
CA ILE A 23 1.49 -9.13 1.90
C ILE A 23 0.47 -8.50 2.85
N ALA A 24 0.94 -7.75 3.86
CA ALA A 24 0.05 -7.02 4.78
C ALA A 24 -0.81 -5.99 4.02
N GLY A 25 -0.20 -5.23 3.10
CA GLY A 25 -0.88 -4.28 2.23
C GLY A 25 -1.89 -4.95 1.30
N PHE A 26 -1.57 -6.14 0.77
CA PHE A 26 -2.52 -6.93 -0.02
C PHE A 26 -3.76 -7.30 0.79
N GLY A 27 -3.58 -7.79 2.03
CA GLY A 27 -4.68 -8.17 2.92
C GLY A 27 -5.59 -6.97 3.25
N ILE A 28 -5.00 -5.86 3.66
CA ILE A 28 -5.74 -4.62 3.97
C ILE A 28 -6.44 -4.09 2.72
N GLY A 29 -5.76 -4.09 1.57
CA GLY A 29 -6.32 -3.63 0.30
C GLY A 29 -7.46 -4.52 -0.22
N ALA A 30 -7.43 -5.83 0.05
CA ALA A 30 -8.51 -6.75 -0.30
C ALA A 30 -9.78 -6.45 0.50
N VAL A 31 -9.64 -6.24 1.81
CA VAL A 31 -10.75 -5.84 2.70
C VAL A 31 -11.29 -4.48 2.29
N PHE A 32 -10.40 -3.49 2.08
CA PHE A 32 -10.79 -2.16 1.63
C PHE A 32 -11.56 -2.20 0.31
N GLY A 33 -11.08 -2.98 -0.67
CA GLY A 33 -11.75 -3.12 -1.96
C GLY A 33 -13.09 -3.84 -1.88
N LEU A 34 -13.25 -4.82 -0.98
CA LEU A 34 -14.55 -5.45 -0.71
C LEU A 34 -15.54 -4.46 -0.09
N VAL A 35 -15.12 -3.71 0.93
CA VAL A 35 -15.96 -2.70 1.58
C VAL A 35 -16.39 -1.63 0.58
N LEU A 36 -15.46 -1.11 -0.22
CA LEU A 36 -15.78 -0.10 -1.24
C LEU A 36 -16.75 -0.64 -2.30
N SER A 37 -16.56 -1.88 -2.75
CA SER A 37 -17.48 -2.52 -3.69
C SER A 37 -18.89 -2.69 -3.13
N GLY A 38 -19.02 -2.86 -1.81
CA GLY A 38 -20.33 -2.90 -1.13
C GLY A 38 -21.05 -1.54 -1.12
N ILE A 39 -20.30 -0.44 -1.05
CA ILE A 39 -20.86 0.93 -1.08
C ILE A 39 -21.30 1.29 -2.51
N GLU A 40 -20.50 0.91 -3.51
CA GLU A 40 -20.81 1.18 -4.94
C GLU A 40 -21.96 0.31 -5.48
N PHE A 41 -22.37 -0.73 -4.75
CA PHE A 41 -23.47 -1.62 -5.09
C PHE A 41 -24.87 -0.94 -5.10
N SER A 42 -24.95 0.34 -4.71
CA SER A 42 -26.21 1.10 -4.67
C SER A 42 -26.67 1.66 -6.03
N SER A 43 -25.98 1.39 -7.15
CA SER A 43 -26.40 1.80 -8.50
C SER A 43 -26.94 0.61 -9.31
N PRO A 44 -28.02 0.79 -10.12
CA PRO A 44 -28.93 -0.29 -10.47
C PRO A 44 -28.30 -1.27 -11.46
N VAL A 45 -28.17 -2.52 -11.01
CA VAL A 45 -27.88 -3.70 -11.83
C VAL A 45 -29.02 -3.91 -12.82
N ASP A 46 -28.70 -4.08 -14.10
CA ASP A 46 -29.65 -4.40 -15.18
C ASP A 46 -30.77 -5.36 -14.72
N THR A 47 -31.99 -4.83 -14.62
CA THR A 47 -33.21 -5.54 -14.17
C THR A 47 -33.69 -6.61 -15.16
N SER A 48 -32.95 -6.81 -16.25
CA SER A 48 -33.26 -7.71 -17.36
C SER A 48 -32.48 -9.04 -17.31
N ALA A 49 -31.59 -9.24 -16.33
CA ALA A 49 -30.84 -10.49 -16.13
C ALA A 49 -31.44 -11.38 -15.02
N THR A 50 -31.39 -12.70 -15.22
CA THR A 50 -31.80 -13.70 -14.19
C THR A 50 -31.01 -13.50 -12.90
N THR A 51 -31.64 -13.65 -11.73
CA THR A 51 -31.02 -13.44 -10.39
C THR A 51 -29.69 -14.20 -10.22
N LYS A 52 -29.56 -15.39 -10.82
CA LYS A 52 -28.31 -16.16 -10.80
C LYS A 52 -27.17 -15.52 -11.61
N GLN A 53 -27.50 -14.87 -12.73
CA GLN A 53 -26.52 -14.16 -13.57
C GLN A 53 -26.09 -12.85 -12.91
N GLN A 54 -27.02 -12.13 -12.28
CA GLN A 54 -26.72 -10.95 -11.48
C GLN A 54 -25.76 -11.31 -10.33
N ILE A 55 -26.08 -12.28 -9.48
CA ILE A 55 -25.20 -12.69 -8.37
C ILE A 55 -23.81 -13.11 -8.88
N LYS A 56 -23.74 -13.82 -10.01
CA LYS A 56 -22.46 -14.23 -10.61
C LYS A 56 -21.65 -13.02 -11.11
N GLN A 57 -22.31 -12.04 -11.73
CA GLN A 57 -21.67 -10.83 -12.24
C GLN A 57 -21.20 -9.92 -11.11
N VAL A 58 -22.01 -9.79 -10.08
CA VAL A 58 -21.73 -9.06 -8.83
C VAL A 58 -20.53 -9.67 -8.13
N PHE A 59 -20.52 -10.99 -7.91
CA PHE A 59 -19.39 -11.66 -7.29
C PHE A 59 -18.10 -11.51 -8.11
N LYS A 60 -18.23 -11.55 -9.45
CA LYS A 60 -17.09 -11.33 -10.36
C LYS A 60 -16.57 -9.89 -10.30
N ASP A 61 -17.44 -8.89 -10.24
CA ASP A 61 -17.05 -7.48 -10.15
C ASP A 61 -16.44 -7.16 -8.77
N MET A 62 -17.06 -7.63 -7.68
CA MET A 62 -16.53 -7.49 -6.32
C MET A 62 -15.14 -8.12 -6.19
N GLY A 63 -14.96 -9.34 -6.73
CA GLY A 63 -13.66 -10.01 -6.75
C GLY A 63 -12.62 -9.26 -7.57
N ALA A 64 -13.00 -8.74 -8.75
CA ALA A 64 -12.10 -7.97 -9.60
C ALA A 64 -11.67 -6.65 -8.95
N LYS A 65 -12.60 -5.91 -8.34
CA LYS A 65 -12.31 -4.66 -7.62
C LYS A 65 -11.46 -4.91 -6.39
N SER A 66 -11.83 -5.89 -5.55
CA SER A 66 -11.03 -6.27 -4.37
C SER A 66 -9.60 -6.65 -4.75
N TYR A 67 -9.43 -7.47 -5.78
CA TYR A 67 -8.12 -7.89 -6.25
C TYR A 67 -7.29 -6.74 -6.84
N SER A 68 -7.93 -5.82 -7.59
CA SER A 68 -7.27 -4.61 -8.10
C SER A 68 -6.79 -3.72 -6.96
N SER A 69 -7.64 -3.45 -5.97
CA SER A 69 -7.28 -2.67 -4.78
C SER A 69 -6.14 -3.34 -4.02
N ALA A 70 -6.26 -4.64 -3.72
CA ALA A 70 -5.23 -5.41 -3.03
C ALA A 70 -3.85 -5.29 -3.71
N LYS A 71 -3.80 -5.40 -5.04
CA LYS A 71 -2.54 -5.20 -5.80
C LYS A 71 -1.95 -3.81 -5.63
N ASN A 72 -2.77 -2.76 -5.72
CA ASN A 72 -2.28 -1.39 -5.61
C ASN A 72 -1.73 -1.12 -4.20
N PHE A 73 -2.42 -1.57 -3.14
CA PHE A 73 -1.94 -1.44 -1.76
C PHE A 73 -0.71 -2.30 -1.48
N ALA A 74 -0.62 -3.50 -2.05
CA ALA A 74 0.58 -4.34 -1.94
C ALA A 74 1.81 -3.66 -2.53
N VAL A 75 1.69 -3.11 -3.75
CA VAL A 75 2.79 -2.39 -4.42
C VAL A 75 3.17 -1.13 -3.65
N MET A 76 2.18 -0.35 -3.21
CA MET A 76 2.41 0.84 -2.40
C MET A 76 3.17 0.53 -1.10
N ALA A 77 2.70 -0.47 -0.34
CA ALA A 77 3.32 -0.87 0.92
C ALA A 77 4.73 -1.46 0.75
N ALA A 78 4.95 -2.21 -0.34
CA ALA A 78 6.26 -2.76 -0.67
C ALA A 78 7.28 -1.66 -1.03
N ILE A 79 6.88 -0.68 -1.85
CA ILE A 79 7.75 0.45 -2.23
C ILE A 79 8.05 1.33 -1.01
N TYR A 80 7.05 1.61 -0.17
CA TYR A 80 7.24 2.40 1.03
C TYR A 80 8.26 1.76 1.97
N SER A 81 8.00 0.52 2.40
CA SER A 81 8.88 -0.18 3.34
C SER A 81 10.27 -0.48 2.75
N GLY A 82 10.34 -0.79 1.47
CA GLY A 82 11.60 -1.02 0.76
C GLY A 82 12.45 0.25 0.66
N SER A 83 11.83 1.39 0.29
CA SER A 83 12.55 2.67 0.19
C SER A 83 13.01 3.19 1.54
N GLU A 84 12.18 3.10 2.58
CA GLU A 84 12.55 3.43 3.95
C GLU A 84 13.76 2.59 4.40
N CYS A 85 13.71 1.27 4.21
CA CYS A 85 14.81 0.38 4.58
C CYS A 85 16.11 0.67 3.81
N MET A 86 16.03 1.01 2.52
CA MET A 86 17.21 1.41 1.75
C MET A 86 17.82 2.72 2.25
N ILE A 87 16.98 3.71 2.59
CA ILE A 87 17.43 5.00 3.11
C ILE A 87 18.05 4.81 4.51
N GLU A 88 17.42 4.02 5.36
CA GLU A 88 17.91 3.69 6.69
C GLU A 88 19.23 2.93 6.62
N SER A 89 19.35 1.96 5.71
CA SER A 89 20.61 1.22 5.49
C SER A 89 21.75 2.14 5.03
N TYR A 90 21.44 3.21 4.29
CA TYR A 90 22.44 4.18 3.84
C TYR A 90 22.82 5.22 4.91
N ARG A 91 21.84 5.71 5.69
CA ARG A 91 22.05 6.78 6.69
C ARG A 91 22.36 6.26 8.09
N ALA A 92 22.09 4.98 8.38
CA ALA A 92 22.19 4.35 9.70
C ALA A 92 21.46 5.12 10.82
N ARG A 93 20.35 5.77 10.46
CA ARG A 93 19.48 6.56 11.36
C ARG A 93 18.04 6.31 10.94
N ASN A 94 17.12 6.21 11.91
CA ASN A 94 15.68 6.19 11.69
C ASN A 94 15.10 7.50 12.24
N ASP A 95 14.69 8.39 11.34
CA ASP A 95 14.18 9.72 11.63
C ASP A 95 13.03 10.09 10.68
N ILE A 96 12.26 11.13 11.02
CA ILE A 96 11.09 11.59 10.25
C ILE A 96 11.41 11.88 8.78
N TYR A 97 12.66 12.25 8.47
CA TYR A 97 13.12 12.48 7.11
C TYR A 97 13.13 11.21 6.26
N ASN A 98 13.38 10.04 6.85
CA ASN A 98 13.29 8.77 6.14
C ASN A 98 11.85 8.45 5.77
N SER A 99 10.90 8.63 6.71
CA SER A 99 9.47 8.43 6.47
C SER A 99 8.93 9.40 5.40
N ILE A 100 9.35 10.67 5.43
CA ILE A 100 9.02 11.67 4.41
C ILE A 100 9.58 11.29 3.04
N ALA A 101 10.86 10.93 2.98
CA ALA A 101 11.52 10.57 1.72
C ALA A 101 10.92 9.28 1.12
N ALA A 102 10.69 8.26 1.93
CA ALA A 102 10.03 7.02 1.53
C ALA A 102 8.59 7.29 1.03
N GLY A 103 7.85 8.14 1.74
CA GLY A 103 6.52 8.61 1.33
C GLY A 103 6.57 9.31 -0.03
N CYS A 104 7.47 10.27 -0.21
CA CYS A 104 7.64 10.98 -1.47
C CYS A 104 8.01 10.03 -2.63
N VAL A 105 8.97 9.12 -2.42
CA VAL A 105 9.39 8.13 -3.42
C VAL A 105 8.22 7.24 -3.81
N THR A 106 7.44 6.77 -2.83
CA THR A 106 6.26 5.93 -3.07
C THR A 106 5.21 6.69 -3.86
N GLY A 107 4.80 7.86 -3.41
CA GLY A 107 3.78 8.68 -4.08
C GLY A 107 4.21 9.13 -5.48
N GLY A 108 5.48 9.51 -5.65
CA GLY A 108 6.07 9.88 -6.93
C GLY A 108 6.12 8.69 -7.90
N THR A 109 6.49 7.50 -7.42
CA THR A 109 6.57 6.29 -8.26
C THR A 109 5.18 5.84 -8.71
N LEU A 110 4.19 5.86 -7.83
CA LEU A 110 2.80 5.50 -8.18
C LEU A 110 2.20 6.49 -9.19
N ALA A 111 2.57 7.76 -9.10
CA ALA A 111 2.13 8.82 -10.00
C ALA A 111 3.06 9.04 -11.21
N ALA A 112 4.07 8.19 -11.44
CA ALA A 112 5.02 8.37 -12.53
C ALA A 112 4.34 8.48 -13.92
N ARG A 113 3.26 7.71 -14.11
CA ARG A 113 2.48 7.69 -15.36
C ARG A 113 1.54 8.89 -15.54
N THR A 114 1.29 9.71 -14.52
CA THR A 114 0.41 10.88 -14.61
C THR A 114 1.16 12.17 -14.98
N GLY A 115 2.46 12.06 -15.25
CA GLY A 115 3.33 13.16 -15.65
C GLY A 115 3.98 13.88 -14.46
N PRO A 116 4.90 14.84 -14.71
CA PRO A 116 5.73 15.44 -13.66
C PRO A 116 4.94 16.21 -12.61
N LYS A 117 3.83 16.85 -13.01
CA LYS A 117 2.92 17.53 -12.06
C LYS A 117 2.19 16.54 -11.16
N GLY A 118 1.79 15.38 -11.70
CA GLY A 118 1.18 14.30 -10.94
C GLY A 118 2.16 13.65 -9.98
N MET A 119 3.42 13.46 -10.40
CA MET A 119 4.51 12.99 -9.52
C MET A 119 4.77 13.96 -8.37
N ALA A 120 4.81 15.27 -8.63
CA ALA A 120 5.01 16.28 -7.59
C ALA A 120 3.85 16.28 -6.57
N ALA A 121 2.60 16.21 -7.05
CA ALA A 121 1.43 16.12 -6.20
C ALA A 121 1.41 14.81 -5.37
N GLY A 122 1.73 13.68 -6.01
CA GLY A 122 1.84 12.38 -5.35
C GLY A 122 2.92 12.34 -4.28
N CYS A 123 4.12 12.84 -4.60
CA CYS A 123 5.21 12.97 -3.63
C CYS A 123 4.79 13.86 -2.45
N ALA A 124 4.25 15.06 -2.71
CA ALA A 124 3.84 15.98 -1.64
C ALA A 124 2.76 15.39 -0.74
N GLY A 125 1.74 14.73 -1.32
CA GLY A 125 0.65 14.11 -0.56
C GLY A 125 1.13 12.96 0.33
N PHE A 126 1.90 12.01 -0.23
CA PHE A 126 2.42 10.89 0.55
C PHE A 126 3.48 11.32 1.56
N ALA A 127 4.34 12.28 1.23
CA ALA A 127 5.29 12.87 2.17
C ALA A 127 4.59 13.53 3.36
N ALA A 128 3.55 14.33 3.11
CA ALA A 128 2.78 14.98 4.16
C ALA A 128 2.05 13.96 5.05
N PHE A 129 1.44 12.94 4.44
CA PHE A 129 0.77 11.87 5.19
C PHE A 129 1.77 11.09 6.06
N SER A 130 2.91 10.68 5.51
CA SER A 130 3.96 9.99 6.26
C SER A 130 4.51 10.84 7.39
N ALA A 131 4.75 12.15 7.17
CA ALA A 131 5.18 13.08 8.22
C ALA A 131 4.14 13.16 9.35
N ALA A 132 2.85 13.22 9.02
CA ALA A 132 1.79 13.32 10.02
C ALA A 132 1.67 12.05 10.87
N ILE A 133 1.80 10.87 10.26
CA ILE A 133 1.78 9.60 10.97
C ILE A 133 3.00 9.47 11.88
N ASP A 134 4.20 9.76 11.36
CA ASP A 134 5.45 9.68 12.11
C ASP A 134 5.46 10.68 13.28
N TRP A 135 4.96 11.90 13.06
CA TRP A 135 4.78 12.89 14.13
C TRP A 135 3.77 12.43 15.19
N TYR A 136 2.66 11.81 14.78
CA TYR A 136 1.66 11.30 15.72
C TYR A 136 2.21 10.15 16.56
N MET A 137 2.97 9.22 15.96
CA MET A 137 3.53 8.07 16.68
C MET A 137 4.60 8.48 17.71
N HIS A 138 5.41 9.49 17.42
CA HIS A 138 6.45 9.99 18.33
C HIS A 138 5.95 11.06 19.33
N LYS A 139 4.66 11.39 19.33
CA LYS A 139 4.10 12.43 20.21
C LYS A 139 3.93 11.94 21.66
N ASP A 140 3.79 10.63 21.85
CA ASP A 140 3.48 10.00 23.14
C ASP A 140 4.72 9.37 23.82
N ASP A 141 5.91 9.54 23.23
CA ASP A 141 7.22 9.22 23.83
C ASP A 141 7.80 10.42 24.60
#